data_AF-A0A1I2ERJ5-F1
#
_entry.id   AF-A0A1I2ERJ5-F1
#
_cell.length_a   1.000
_cell.length_b   1.000
_cell.length_c   1.000
_cell.angle_alpha   90.00
_cell.angle_beta   90.00
_cell.angle_gamma   90.00
#
_symmetry.space_group_name_H-M   'P 1'
#
loop_
_entity.id
_entity.type
_entity.pdbx_description
1 polymer ?
#
loop_
_entity_poly.entity_id
_entity_poly.type
_entity_poly.pdbx_seq_one_letter_code
_entity_poly.pdbx_strand_id
1 'polypeptide(L)'
;MRIPSIESPRGLREKLMLGLIRVLSGHRAPDVVRTLRYRPEMFGKPMGALFQEVLRGPSEWSIGERELFAAWVAKKNECEF
;
A
#
# COMPACT_ATOMS: atom_id res chain seq x y z
N MET A 1 5.76 10.06 -9.44
CA MET A 1 7.21 9.88 -9.66
C MET A 1 7.57 8.43 -9.32
N ARG A 2 8.19 7.66 -10.24
CA ARG A 2 8.58 6.27 -9.98
C ARG A 2 9.99 6.23 -9.38
N ILE A 3 10.14 5.61 -8.22
CA ILE A 3 11.44 5.50 -7.53
C ILE A 3 12.11 4.19 -7.96
N PRO A 4 13.24 4.22 -8.69
CA PRO A 4 13.89 3.01 -9.23
C PRO A 4 14.27 1.99 -8.16
N SER A 5 14.61 2.47 -6.96
CA SER A 5 15.01 1.60 -5.84
C SER A 5 13.87 0.72 -5.34
N ILE A 6 12.62 1.19 -5.39
CA ILE A 6 11.42 0.40 -5.06
C ILE A 6 11.15 -0.62 -6.18
N GLU A 7 11.68 -0.39 -7.38
CA GLU A 7 11.36 -1.23 -8.51
C GLU A 7 12.03 -2.60 -8.49
N SER A 8 13.20 -2.68 -7.86
CA SER A 8 14.00 -3.90 -7.74
C SER A 8 13.87 -4.49 -6.33
N PRO A 9 13.07 -5.56 -6.14
CA PRO A 9 12.94 -6.19 -4.84
C PRO A 9 14.27 -6.85 -4.47
N ARG A 10 14.79 -6.56 -3.27
CA ARG A 10 16.11 -7.05 -2.84
C ARG A 10 16.09 -8.49 -2.30
N GLY A 11 14.92 -9.03 -1.94
CA GLY A 11 14.76 -10.38 -1.38
C GLY A 11 14.08 -11.37 -2.33
N LEU A 12 14.47 -12.65 -2.27
CA LEU A 12 13.87 -13.72 -3.07
C LEU A 12 12.38 -13.89 -2.77
N ARG A 13 12.00 -13.79 -1.49
CA ARG A 13 10.61 -13.87 -1.04
C ARG A 13 9.75 -12.77 -1.65
N GLU A 14 10.22 -11.53 -1.65
CA GLU A 14 9.51 -10.39 -2.24
C GLU A 14 9.38 -10.52 -3.76
N LYS A 15 10.43 -11.00 -4.45
CA LYS A 15 10.36 -11.29 -5.89
C LYS A 15 9.30 -12.34 -6.20
N LEU A 16 9.27 -13.44 -5.45
CA LEU A 16 8.27 -14.51 -5.63
C LEU A 16 6.85 -14.01 -5.40
N MET A 17 6.61 -13.28 -4.30
CA MET A 17 5.29 -12.72 -3.99
C MET A 17 4.80 -11.73 -5.06
N LEU A 18 5.65 -10.80 -5.50
CA LEU A 18 5.30 -9.83 -6.55
C LEU A 18 5.09 -10.53 -7.90
N GLY A 19 5.86 -11.57 -8.18
CA GLY A 19 5.66 -12.45 -9.33
C GLY A 19 4.29 -13.14 -9.28
N LEU A 20 3.91 -13.68 -8.13
CA LEU A 20 2.61 -14.31 -7.93
C LEU A 20 1.45 -13.32 -8.13
N ILE A 21 1.55 -12.10 -7.57
CA ILE A 21 0.55 -11.05 -7.80
C ILE A 21 0.41 -10.76 -9.30
N ARG A 22 1.52 -10.69 -10.03
CA ARG A 22 1.50 -10.46 -11.47
C ARG A 22 0.80 -11.58 -12.23
N VAL A 23 1.07 -12.83 -11.87
CA VAL A 23 0.46 -14.00 -12.50
C VAL A 23 -1.04 -14.07 -12.20
N LEU A 24 -1.45 -13.85 -10.95
CA LEU A 24 -2.86 -13.99 -10.54
C LEU A 24 -3.73 -12.80 -10.95
N SER A 25 -3.22 -11.57 -10.87
CA SER A 25 -4.01 -10.37 -11.19
C SER A 25 -3.90 -9.92 -12.65
N GLY A 26 -2.96 -10.48 -13.42
CA GLY A 26 -2.60 -10.02 -14.76
C GLY A 26 -1.87 -8.67 -14.78
N HIS A 27 -1.72 -8.01 -13.62
CA HIS A 27 -1.17 -6.66 -13.50
C HIS A 27 0.01 -6.64 -12.55
N ARG A 28 0.90 -5.67 -12.75
CA ARG A 28 1.95 -5.39 -11.75
C ARG A 28 1.27 -5.04 -10.42
N ALA A 29 1.84 -5.52 -9.32
CA ALA A 29 1.42 -5.07 -7.99
C ALA A 29 1.40 -3.52 -7.92
N PRO A 30 0.39 -2.90 -7.31
CA PRO A 30 0.31 -1.46 -7.14
C PRO A 30 1.57 -0.88 -6.47
N ASP A 31 1.95 0.35 -6.82
CA ASP A 31 3.20 0.94 -6.33
C ASP A 31 3.21 1.14 -4.80
N VAL A 32 2.04 1.33 -4.15
CA VAL A 32 1.92 1.30 -2.68
C VAL A 32 2.31 -0.05 -2.10
N VAL A 33 1.88 -1.16 -2.71
CA VAL A 33 2.26 -2.52 -2.25
C VAL A 33 3.78 -2.68 -2.34
N ARG A 34 4.39 -2.23 -3.43
CA ARG A 34 5.84 -2.34 -3.64
C ARG A 34 6.62 -1.47 -2.64
N THR A 35 6.09 -0.28 -2.34
CA THR A 35 6.65 0.65 -1.33
C THR A 35 6.64 0.02 0.06
N LEU A 36 5.52 -0.57 0.48
CA LEU A 36 5.43 -1.27 1.78
C LEU A 36 6.38 -2.49 1.85
N ARG A 37 6.69 -3.13 0.72
CA ARG A 37 7.62 -4.27 0.69
C ARG A 37 9.09 -3.90 0.54
N TYR A 38 9.44 -2.65 0.23
CA TYR A 38 10.83 -2.24 0.00
C TYR A 38 11.69 -2.28 1.27
N ARG A 39 11.12 -1.84 2.41
CA ARG A 39 11.74 -1.87 3.75
C ARG A 39 10.67 -2.29 4.78
N PRO A 40 10.31 -3.58 4.84
CA PRO A 40 9.14 -4.02 5.59
C PRO A 40 9.28 -3.77 7.09
N GLU A 41 10.45 -4.02 7.70
CA GLU A 41 10.62 -3.82 9.15
C GLU A 41 10.66 -2.34 9.54
N MET A 42 11.28 -1.49 8.72
CA MET A 42 11.45 -0.07 9.02
C MET A 42 10.19 0.76 8.75
N PHE A 43 9.42 0.39 7.72
CA PHE A 43 8.30 1.21 7.23
C PHE A 43 7.05 0.38 6.94
N GLY A 44 7.20 -0.72 6.19
CA GLY A 44 6.04 -1.44 5.65
C GLY A 44 5.09 -2.02 6.68
N LYS A 45 5.63 -2.75 7.66
CA LYS A 45 4.87 -3.36 8.76
C LYS A 45 4.22 -2.31 9.68
N PRO A 46 4.95 -1.32 10.22
CA PRO A 46 4.33 -0.32 11.09
C PRO A 46 3.26 0.49 10.36
N MET A 47 3.51 0.91 9.10
CA MET A 47 2.50 1.63 8.32
C MET A 47 1.31 0.75 7.95
N GLY A 48 1.55 -0.51 7.59
CA GLY A 48 0.48 -1.47 7.29
C GLY A 48 -0.43 -1.73 8.50
N ALA A 49 0.16 -1.87 9.69
CA ALA A 49 -0.60 -2.01 10.93
C ALA A 49 -1.44 -0.76 11.22
N LEU A 50 -0.85 0.43 11.06
CA LEU A 50 -1.57 1.70 11.22
C LEU A 50 -2.73 1.83 10.23
N PHE A 51 -2.52 1.51 8.95
CA PHE A 51 -3.60 1.57 7.95
C PHE A 51 -4.72 0.60 8.27
N GLN A 52 -4.41 -0.62 8.71
CA GLN A 52 -5.44 -1.57 9.12
C GLN A 52 -6.22 -1.07 10.32
N GLU A 53 -5.54 -0.56 11.34
CA GLU A 53 -6.19 -0.03 12.53
C GLU A 53 -7.11 1.15 12.18
N VAL A 54 -6.60 2.14 11.45
CA VAL A 54 -7.34 3.36 11.13
C VAL A 54 -8.49 3.08 10.17
N LEU A 55 -8.29 2.27 9.12
CA LEU A 55 -9.28 2.08 8.06
C LEU A 55 -10.23 0.90 8.29
N ARG A 56 -9.85 -0.08 9.10
CA ARG A 56 -10.60 -1.34 9.30
C ARG A 56 -10.81 -1.71 10.76
N GLY A 57 -10.09 -1.09 11.70
CA GLY A 57 -10.27 -1.31 13.14
C GLY A 57 -11.60 -0.76 13.68
N PRO A 58 -11.91 -1.05 14.96
CA PRO A 58 -13.11 -0.57 15.64
C PRO A 58 -13.21 0.95 15.60
N SER A 59 -14.37 1.47 15.23
CA SER A 59 -14.61 2.91 15.14
C SER A 59 -16.11 3.20 15.14
N GLU A 60 -16.50 4.39 15.59
CA GLU A 60 -17.87 4.91 15.40
C GLU A 60 -18.15 5.21 13.91
N TRP A 61 -17.11 5.40 13.10
CA TRP A 61 -17.23 5.58 11.66
C TRP A 61 -17.18 4.25 10.92
N SER A 62 -18.10 4.11 9.98
CA SER A 62 -18.10 3.01 9.03
C SER A 62 -16.81 2.99 8.19
N ILE A 63 -16.56 1.87 7.54
CA ILE A 63 -15.47 1.76 6.56
C ILE A 63 -15.66 2.78 5.43
N GLY A 64 -16.89 2.94 4.93
CA GLY A 64 -17.20 3.87 3.84
C GLY A 64 -16.92 5.33 4.19
N GLU A 65 -17.26 5.76 5.41
CA GLU A 65 -16.97 7.13 5.88
C GLU A 65 -15.47 7.40 5.97
N ARG A 66 -14.70 6.44 6.48
CA ARG A 66 -13.24 6.57 6.56
C ARG A 66 -12.58 6.63 5.18
N GLU A 67 -13.06 5.84 4.23
CA GLU A 67 -12.62 5.95 2.83
C GLU A 67 -13.03 7.29 2.19
N LEU A 68 -14.23 7.81 2.50
CA LEU A 68 -14.67 9.13 2.03
C LEU A 68 -13.76 10.25 2.58
N PHE A 69 -13.38 10.18 3.86
CA PHE A 69 -12.44 11.14 4.45
C PHE A 69 -11.08 11.06 3.76
N ALA A 70 -10.56 9.84 3.54
CA ALA A 70 -9.30 9.64 2.84
C ALA A 70 -9.35 10.20 1.41
N ALA A 71 -10.40 9.92 0.65
CA ALA A 71 -10.59 10.42 -0.71
C ALA A 71 -10.72 11.94 -0.76
N TRP A 72 -11.45 12.54 0.19
CA TRP A 72 -11.59 13.99 0.29
C TRP A 72 -10.25 14.67 0.58
N VAL A 73 -9.50 14.16 1.55
CA VAL A 73 -8.17 14.68 1.90
C VAL A 73 -7.19 14.52 0.74
N ALA A 74 -7.21 13.36 0.05
CA ALA A 74 -6.40 13.13 -1.13
C ALA A 74 -6.70 14.15 -2.25
N LYS A 75 -7.99 14.40 -2.53
CA LYS A 75 -8.42 15.43 -3.49
C LYS A 75 -7.95 16.83 -3.09
N LYS A 76 -8.03 17.18 -1.80
CA LYS A 76 -7.56 18.48 -1.29
C LYS A 76 -6.04 18.65 -1.38
N ASN A 77 -5.30 17.56 -1.34
CA ASN A 77 -3.85 17.52 -1.48
C ASN A 77 -3.38 17.26 -2.91
N GLU A 78 -4.29 17.22 -3.90
CA GLU A 78 -3.96 16.91 -5.30
C GLU A 78 -3.18 15.58 -5.42
N CYS A 79 -3.55 14.60 -4.60
CA CYS A 79 -2.91 13.29 -4.55
C CYS A 79 -3.59 12.32 -5.54
N GLU A 80 -3.07 12.29 -6.77
CA GLU A 80 -3.59 11.50 -7.91
C GLU A 80 -3.21 10.00 -7.91
N PHE A 81 -2.67 9.50 -6.79
CA PHE A 81 -2.22 8.10 -6.71
C PHE A 81 -3.35 7.10 -6.94
#